data_AF-A0A9D2S3M7-F1
#
_entry.id   AF-A0A9D2S3M7-F1
#
_cell.length_a   1.000
_cell.length_b   1.000
_cell.length_c   1.000
_cell.angle_alpha   90.00
_cell.angle_beta   90.00
_cell.angle_gamma   90.00
#
_symmetry.space_group_name_H-M   'P 1'
#
loop_
_entity.id
_entity.type
_entity.pdbx_description
1 polymer ?
#
loop_
_entity_poly.entity_id
_entity_poly.type
_entity_poly.pdbx_seq_one_letter_code
_entity_poly.pdbx_strand_id
1 'polypeptide(L)' 'MKTMQDIADALSAMKFRKKAFGGVDEADVWKKLEALQQTYQLVYDEQAAYYQALLDERDQALARLMGRKGGGDAHG' A
#
# COMPACT_ATOMS: atom_id res chain seq x y z
N MET A 1 1.34 -4.39 -9.92
CA MET A 1 1.66 -4.20 -8.50
C MET A 1 2.84 -3.26 -8.40
N LYS A 2 2.62 -2.10 -7.81
CA LYS A 2 3.74 -1.25 -7.41
C LYS A 2 4.27 -1.77 -6.08
N THR A 3 5.57 -1.68 -5.86
CA THR A 3 6.26 -2.24 -4.70
C THR A 3 7.17 -1.20 -4.05
N MET A 4 7.69 -1.50 -2.86
CA MET A 4 8.70 -0.66 -2.20
C MET A 4 9.97 -0.48 -3.07
N GLN A 5 10.27 -1.42 -3.97
CA GLN A 5 11.39 -1.29 -4.89
C GLN A 5 11.13 -0.18 -5.93
N ASP A 6 9.90 -0.07 -6.45
CA ASP A 6 9.54 1.00 -7.39
C ASP A 6 9.71 2.40 -6.78
N ILE A 7 9.52 2.50 -5.46
CA ILE A 7 9.74 3.71 -4.69
C ILE A 7 11.23 4.02 -4.56
N ALA A 8 12.05 3.01 -4.22
CA ALA A 8 13.50 3.16 -4.12
C ALA A 8 14.12 3.55 -5.47
N ASP A 9 13.63 2.97 -6.55
CA ASP A 9 14.05 3.28 -7.92
C ASP A 9 13.63 4.71 -8.31
N ALA A 10 12.40 5.13 -7.97
CA ALA A 10 11.92 6.49 -8.19
C ALA A 10 12.74 7.54 -7.41
N LEU A 11 13.12 7.23 -6.16
CA LEU A 11 13.98 8.08 -5.34
C LEU A 11 15.39 8.17 -5.91
N SER A 12 15.99 7.04 -6.29
CA SER A 12 17.37 7.01 -6.80
C SER A 12 17.52 7.71 -8.16
N ALA A 13 16.48 7.63 -9.01
CA ALA A 13 16.44 8.29 -10.31
C ALA A 13 16.04 9.78 -10.22
N MET A 14 15.63 10.27 -9.05
CA MET A 14 15.10 11.62 -8.88
C MET A 14 16.19 12.66 -9.10
N LYS A 15 16.05 13.48 -10.14
CA LYS A 15 16.90 14.64 -10.41
C LYS A 15 16.08 15.91 -10.35
N PHE A 16 16.57 16.91 -9.63
CA PHE A 16 15.94 18.22 -9.53
C PHE A 16 16.47 19.17 -10.59
N ARG A 17 15.56 19.98 -11.15
CA ARG A 17 15.90 21.05 -12.08
C ARG A 17 16.71 22.12 -11.34
N LYS A 18 17.83 22.54 -11.91
CA LYS A 18 18.67 23.61 -11.35
C LYS A 18 18.13 24.98 -11.78
N LYS A 19 18.20 25.98 -10.88
CA LYS A 19 17.98 27.40 -11.23
C LYS A 19 19.25 27.99 -11.86
N ALA A 20 19.09 29.05 -12.66
CA ALA A 20 20.20 29.67 -13.39
C ALA A 20 21.24 30.38 -12.48
N PHE A 21 20.85 30.76 -11.26
CA PHE A 21 21.74 31.37 -10.26
C PHE A 21 21.59 30.63 -8.93
N GLY A 22 22.32 29.52 -8.78
CA GLY A 22 22.37 28.73 -7.54
C GLY A 22 21.07 27.99 -7.20
N GLY A 23 21.20 26.83 -6.54
CA GLY A 23 20.07 26.06 -6.03
C GLY A 23 19.25 25.29 -7.08
N VAL A 24 18.10 24.79 -6.64
CA VAL A 24 17.15 23.99 -7.40
C VAL A 24 15.82 24.70 -7.54
N ASP A 25 15.06 24.34 -8.56
CA ASP A 25 13.70 24.81 -8.78
C ASP A 25 12.76 24.17 -7.74
N GLU A 26 12.31 24.96 -6.77
CA GLU A 26 11.41 24.50 -5.71
C GLU A 26 10.10 23.94 -6.26
N ALA A 27 9.55 24.50 -7.34
CA ALA A 27 8.32 23.98 -7.94
C ALA A 27 8.54 22.59 -8.55
N ASP A 28 9.71 22.37 -9.17
CA ASP A 28 10.11 21.06 -9.67
C ASP A 28 10.34 20.05 -8.54
N VAL A 29 10.94 20.49 -7.42
CA VAL A 29 11.12 19.67 -6.21
C VAL A 29 9.78 19.23 -5.65
N TRP A 30 8.85 20.16 -5.41
CA TRP A 30 7.53 19.87 -4.86
C TRP A 30 6.74 18.92 -5.76
N LYS A 31 6.77 19.15 -7.08
CA LYS A 31 6.10 18.27 -8.04
C LYS A 31 6.65 16.85 -8.03
N LYS A 32 7.97 16.69 -7.85
CA LYS A 32 8.62 15.37 -7.75
C LYS A 32 8.30 14.67 -6.43
N LEU A 33 8.21 15.42 -5.33
CA LEU A 33 7.78 14.89 -4.03
C LEU A 33 6.32 14.44 -4.07
N GLU A 34 5.43 15.22 -4.67
CA GLU A 34 4.01 14.86 -4.83
C GLU A 34 3.84 13.57 -5.65
N ALA A 35 4.57 13.45 -6.76
CA ALA A 35 4.57 12.22 -7.58
C ALA A 35 5.11 10.99 -6.81
N LEU A 36 6.14 11.19 -5.97
CA LEU A 36 6.65 10.13 -5.11
C LEU A 36 5.62 9.73 -4.05
N GLN A 37 4.94 10.69 -3.44
CA GLN A 37 3.93 10.47 -2.42
C GLN A 37 2.71 9.73 -2.95
N GLN A 38 2.26 10.04 -4.17
CA GLN A 38 1.24 9.27 -4.88
C GLN A 38 1.67 7.82 -5.13
N THR A 39 2.95 7.62 -5.48
CA THR A 39 3.50 6.27 -5.68
C THR A 39 3.51 5.47 -4.38
N TYR A 40 3.88 6.11 -3.26
CA TYR A 40 3.76 5.53 -1.92
C TYR A 40 2.31 5.13 -1.60
N GLN A 41 1.35 6.03 -1.79
CA GLN A 41 -0.07 5.76 -1.48
C GLN A 41 -0.58 4.55 -2.26
N LEU A 42 -0.30 4.47 -3.57
CA LEU A 42 -0.70 3.34 -4.41
C LEU A 42 -0.17 1.99 -3.90
N VAL A 43 1.10 1.93 -3.48
CA VAL A 43 1.70 0.70 -2.94
C VAL A 43 1.00 0.28 -1.64
N TYR A 44 0.73 1.25 -0.76
CA TYR A 44 0.07 0.98 0.51
C TYR A 44 -1.40 0.60 0.34
N ASP A 45 -2.14 1.25 -0.56
CA ASP A 45 -3.55 0.96 -0.83
C ASP A 45 -3.71 -0.45 -1.43
N GLU A 46 -2.83 -0.83 -2.36
CA GLU A 46 -2.81 -2.16 -2.96
C GLU A 46 -2.48 -3.24 -1.90
N GLN A 47 -1.52 -2.96 -1.03
CA GLN A 47 -1.17 -3.84 0.08
C GLN A 47 -2.30 -3.95 1.12
N ALA A 48 -2.96 -2.84 1.45
CA ALA A 48 -4.08 -2.81 2.38
C ALA A 48 -5.27 -3.60 1.84
N ALA A 49 -5.61 -3.42 0.56
CA ALA A 49 -6.69 -4.17 -0.11
C ALA A 49 -6.41 -5.68 -0.10
N TYR A 50 -5.17 -6.08 -0.38
CA TYR A 50 -4.77 -7.48 -0.32
C TYR A 50 -4.91 -8.08 1.09
N TYR A 51 -4.40 -7.38 2.11
CA TYR A 51 -4.52 -7.87 3.48
C TYR A 51 -5.96 -7.89 4.00
N GLN A 52 -6.78 -6.89 3.64
CA GLN A 52 -8.21 -6.89 3.98
C GLN A 52 -8.92 -8.11 3.39
N ALA A 53 -8.70 -8.42 2.11
CA ALA A 53 -9.29 -9.61 1.49
C ALA A 53 -8.87 -10.91 2.20
N LEU A 54 -7.61 -11.01 2.62
CA LEU A 54 -7.10 -12.16 3.36
C LEU A 54 -7.73 -12.28 4.76
N LEU A 55 -7.95 -11.16 5.45
CA LEU A 55 -8.63 -11.12 6.75
C LEU A 55 -10.10 -11.52 6.59
N ASP A 56 -10.80 -10.99 5.59
CA ASP A 56 -12.20 -11.33 5.32
C ASP A 56 -12.38 -12.83 5.03
N GLU A 57 -11.48 -13.44 4.25
CA GLU A 57 -11.51 -14.88 3.98
C GLU A 57 -11.31 -15.69 5.27
N ARG A 58 -10.38 -15.25 6.14
CA ARG A 58 -10.12 -15.89 7.43
C ARG A 58 -11.33 -15.78 8.36
N ASP A 59 -11.94 -14.61 8.46
CA ASP A 59 -13.11 -14.40 9.30
C ASP A 59 -14.31 -15.22 8.83
N GLN A 60 -14.52 -15.33 7.52
CA GLN A 60 -15.53 -16.23 6.95
C GLN A 60 -15.25 -17.71 7.27
N ALA A 61 -13.99 -18.14 7.17
CA ALA A 61 -13.60 -19.50 7.54
C ALA A 61 -13.83 -19.79 9.02
N LEU A 62 -13.48 -18.84 9.90
CA LEU A 62 -13.72 -18.93 11.34
C LEU A 62 -15.21 -18.96 11.66
N ALA A 63 -16.02 -18.11 11.04
CA ALA A 63 -17.47 -18.11 11.21
C ALA A 63 -18.09 -19.47 10.81
N ARG A 64 -17.65 -20.07 9.69
CA ARG A 64 -18.09 -21.40 9.24
C ARG A 64 -17.66 -22.52 10.20
N LEU A 65 -16.51 -22.39 10.84
CA LEU A 65 -16.04 -23.37 11.84
C LEU A 65 -16.79 -23.23 13.16
N MET A 66 -16.98 -22.00 13.65
CA MET A 66 -17.70 -21.73 14.89
C MET A 66 -19.19 -22.07 14.78
N GLY A 67 -19.85 -21.74 13.66
CA GLY A 67 -21.24 -22.11 13.41
C GLY A 67 -21.45 -23.63 13.36
N ARG A 68 -20.46 -24.39 12.86
CA ARG A 68 -20.50 -25.86 12.85
C ARG A 68 -20.27 -26.46 14.23
N LYS A 69 -19.45 -25.83 15.07
CA LYS A 69 -19.20 -26.28 16.44
C LYS A 69 -20.43 -26.06 17.34
N GLY A 70 -21.10 -24.92 17.23
CA GLY A 70 -22.34 -24.64 17.98
C GLY A 70 -23.55 -25.50 17.60
N GLY A 71 -23.55 -26.12 16.42
CA GLY A 71 -24.60 -27.07 16.00
C GLY A 71 -24.29 -28.55 16.29
N GLY A 72 -23.03 -28.89 16.60
CA GLY A 72 -22.60 -30.26 16.90
C GLY A 72 -22.89 -30.71 18.33
N ASP A 73 -23.09 -29.76 19.24
CA ASP A 73 -23.25 -30.03 20.68
C ASP A 73 -24.74 -30.19 21.10
N ALA A 74 -25.68 -30.16 20.16
CA ALA A 74 -27.12 -30.30 20.41
C ALA A 74 -27.65 -31.74 20.29
N HIS A 75 -26.79 -32.73 20.09
CA HIS A 75 -27.17 -34.15 20.14
C HIS A 75 -26.13 -34.95 20.92
N GLY A 76 -26.42 -35.18 22.21
CA GLY A 76 -25.70 -36.06 23.12
C GLY A 76 -26.47 -36.20 24.42
#